data_AF-A0A832EV02-F1
#
_entry.id   AF-A0A832EV02-F1
#
_cell.length_a   1.000
_cell.length_b   1.000
_cell.length_c   1.000
_cell.angle_alpha   90.00
_cell.angle_beta   90.00
_cell.angle_gamma   90.00
#
_symmetry.space_group_name_H-M   'P 1'
#
loop_
_entity.id
_entity.type
_entity.pdbx_description
1 polymer ?
#
loop_
_entity_poly.entity_id
_entity_poly.type
_entity_poly.pdbx_seq_one_letter_code
_entity_poly.pdbx_strand_id
1 'polypeptide(L)'
;MGLERNAQGKGFTLIEMLVVLLVLAILMAVALPLYLGALTKSEVQTCRANMWSIAEAEQAYRSRTSSHVYTTVLTDLSGDLGATPTCPSGGTYSVVISTGSGSDVGNNGLPVPVGGVIVKCSAAGHGVYAPGVDNN
;
A
#
# COMPACT_ATOMS: atom_id res chain seq x y z
N MET A 1 -45.02 -38.87 31.55
CA MET A 1 -44.91 -37.44 31.18
C MET A 1 -44.77 -36.68 32.48
N GLY A 2 -43.75 -35.88 32.79
CA GLY A 2 -42.55 -35.47 32.09
C GLY A 2 -41.53 -35.01 33.14
N LEU A 3 -40.24 -35.06 32.80
CA LEU A 3 -39.16 -34.58 33.65
C LEU A 3 -38.95 -33.08 33.37
N GLU A 4 -39.42 -32.23 34.26
CA GLU A 4 -39.20 -30.79 34.18
C GLU A 4 -37.80 -30.45 34.70
N ARG A 5 -36.82 -30.35 33.78
CA ARG A 5 -35.50 -29.78 34.07
C ARG A 5 -35.62 -28.26 34.10
N ASN A 6 -35.65 -27.71 35.30
CA ASN A 6 -35.56 -26.27 35.54
C ASN A 6 -34.11 -25.83 35.28
N ALA A 7 -33.81 -25.41 34.05
CA ALA A 7 -32.53 -24.84 33.69
C ALA A 7 -32.44 -23.44 34.34
N GLN A 8 -31.85 -23.38 35.53
CA GLN A 8 -31.45 -22.14 36.18
C GLN A 8 -30.42 -21.44 35.29
N GLY A 9 -30.91 -20.60 34.38
CA GLY A 9 -30.09 -19.69 33.59
C GLY A 9 -29.41 -18.71 34.53
N LYS A 10 -28.17 -19.01 34.92
CA LYS A 10 -27.28 -18.08 35.62
C LYS A 10 -26.99 -16.92 34.67
N GLY A 11 -27.63 -15.79 34.93
CA GLY A 11 -27.40 -14.53 34.23
C GLY A 11 -26.07 -13.91 34.63
N PHE A 12 -25.37 -13.35 33.65
CA PHE A 12 -24.12 -12.61 33.81
C PHE A 12 -24.35 -11.37 34.69
N THR A 13 -23.44 -11.08 35.62
CA THR A 13 -23.61 -9.93 36.51
C THR A 13 -23.11 -8.63 35.86
N LEU A 14 -23.74 -7.49 36.18
CA LEU A 14 -23.27 -6.19 35.66
C LEU A 14 -21.82 -5.88 36.08
N ILE A 15 -21.43 -6.31 37.28
CA ILE A 15 -20.05 -6.15 37.77
C ILE A 15 -19.05 -7.00 36.98
N GLU A 16 -19.47 -8.15 36.48
CA GLU A 16 -18.65 -9.04 35.65
C GLU A 16 -18.38 -8.40 34.29
N MET A 17 -19.36 -7.71 33.68
CA MET A 17 -19.10 -6.95 32.44
C MET A 17 -18.23 -5.73 32.70
N LEU A 18 -18.35 -5.11 33.87
CA LEU A 18 -17.54 -3.94 34.24
C LEU A 18 -16.05 -4.29 34.39
N VAL A 19 -15.72 -5.39 35.07
CA VAL A 19 -14.31 -5.82 35.22
C VAL A 19 -13.73 -6.25 33.88
N VAL A 20 -14.50 -6.94 33.04
CA VAL A 20 -14.06 -7.36 31.70
C VAL A 20 -13.75 -6.14 30.82
N LEU A 21 -14.63 -5.14 30.79
CA LEU A 21 -14.41 -3.92 30.01
C LEU A 21 -13.21 -3.12 30.54
N LEU A 22 -12.98 -3.09 31.85
CA LEU A 22 -11.81 -2.46 32.44
C LEU A 22 -10.51 -3.09 31.94
N VAL A 23 -10.44 -4.43 31.93
CA VAL A 23 -9.25 -5.13 31.41
C VAL A 23 -9.10 -4.91 29.90
N LEU A 24 -10.20 -4.98 29.13
CA LEU A 24 -10.18 -4.70 27.68
C LEU A 24 -9.71 -3.28 27.36
N ALA A 25 -10.11 -2.27 28.15
CA ALA A 25 -9.68 -0.89 27.98
C ALA A 25 -8.17 -0.74 28.15
N ILE A 26 -7.58 -1.43 29.13
CA ILE A 26 -6.12 -1.42 29.37
C ILE A 26 -5.38 -2.07 28.19
N LEU A 27 -5.88 -3.20 27.67
CA LEU A 27 -5.27 -3.87 26.51
C LEU A 27 -5.38 -3.01 25.24
N MET A 28 -6.54 -2.40 25.00
CA MET A 28 -6.78 -1.55 23.83
C MET A 28 -5.91 -0.29 23.82
N ALA A 29 -5.61 0.27 25.00
CA ALA A 29 -4.73 1.44 25.11
C ALA A 29 -3.35 1.21 24.46
N VAL A 30 -2.82 -0.02 24.50
CA VAL A 30 -1.54 -0.38 23.87
C VAL A 30 -1.74 -0.97 22.48
N ALA A 31 -2.79 -1.77 22.27
CA ALA A 31 -3.03 -2.45 20.99
C ALA A 31 -3.36 -1.48 19.85
N LEU A 32 -4.13 -0.42 20.11
CA LEU A 32 -4.56 0.53 19.08
C LEU A 32 -3.41 1.27 18.38
N PRO A 33 -2.46 1.95 19.09
CA PRO A 33 -1.38 2.66 18.41
C PRO A 33 -0.48 1.71 17.61
N LEU A 34 -0.24 0.49 18.12
CA LEU A 34 0.52 -0.54 17.40
C LEU A 34 -0.19 -0.98 16.11
N TYR A 35 -1.50 -1.20 16.19
CA TYR A 35 -2.31 -1.58 15.03
C TYR A 35 -2.34 -0.48 13.97
N LEU A 36 -2.57 0.78 14.36
CA LEU A 36 -2.55 1.92 13.43
C LEU A 36 -1.18 2.09 12.76
N GLY A 37 -0.09 1.90 13.50
CA GLY A 37 1.25 1.89 12.94
C GLY A 37 1.43 0.77 11.90
N ALA A 38 0.98 -0.45 12.21
CA ALA A 38 1.05 -1.58 11.27
C ALA A 38 0.24 -1.33 10.00
N LEU A 39 -0.94 -0.72 10.10
CA LEU A 39 -1.76 -0.35 8.94
C LEU A 39 -1.00 0.60 8.01
N THR A 40 -0.47 1.71 8.53
CA THR A 40 0.28 2.69 7.71
C THR A 40 1.49 2.07 7.03
N LYS A 41 2.20 1.14 7.71
CA LYS A 41 3.32 0.41 7.10
C LYS A 41 2.87 -0.53 5.99
N SER A 42 1.75 -1.23 6.19
CA SER A 42 1.16 -2.09 5.16
C SER A 42 0.75 -1.27 3.93
N GLU A 43 0.15 -0.10 4.13
CA GLU A 43 -0.26 0.79 3.04
C GLU A 43 0.94 1.23 2.19
N VAL A 44 2.04 1.64 2.84
CA VAL A 44 3.29 2.01 2.15
C VAL A 44 3.86 0.82 1.38
N GLN A 45 3.86 -0.38 1.97
CA GLN A 45 4.37 -1.60 1.33
C GLN A 45 3.55 -1.99 0.10
N THR A 46 2.22 -2.00 0.22
CA THR A 46 1.32 -2.25 -0.92
C THR A 46 1.51 -1.19 -2.00
N CYS A 47 1.63 0.08 -1.61
CA CYS A 47 1.88 1.15 -2.55
C CYS A 47 3.20 0.96 -3.32
N ARG A 48 4.26 0.50 -2.64
CA ARG A 48 5.55 0.22 -3.27
C ARG A 48 5.47 -0.99 -4.21
N ALA A 49 4.76 -2.04 -3.83
CA ALA A 49 4.49 -3.18 -4.71
C ALA A 49 3.74 -2.74 -5.98
N ASN A 50 2.72 -1.90 -5.84
CA ASN A 50 1.99 -1.34 -6.99
C ASN A 50 2.91 -0.51 -7.92
N MET A 51 3.78 0.33 -7.35
CA MET A 51 4.74 1.11 -8.15
C MET A 51 5.73 0.21 -8.89
N TRP A 52 6.14 -0.91 -8.28
CA TRP A 52 6.96 -1.91 -8.97
C TRP A 52 6.18 -2.56 -10.12
N SER A 53 4.95 -3.01 -9.90
CA SER A 53 4.13 -3.57 -10.99
C SER A 53 3.94 -2.59 -12.15
N ILE A 54 3.80 -1.29 -11.88
CA ILE A 54 3.78 -0.25 -12.92
C ILE A 54 5.13 -0.19 -13.66
N ALA A 55 6.25 -0.21 -12.94
CA ALA A 55 7.58 -0.19 -13.54
C ALA A 55 7.89 -1.44 -14.37
N GLU A 56 7.32 -2.59 -14.01
CA GLU A 56 7.40 -3.83 -14.80
C GLU A 56 6.55 -3.72 -16.07
N ALA A 57 5.32 -3.21 -15.95
CA ALA A 57 4.48 -2.92 -17.10
C ALA A 57 5.12 -1.89 -18.06
N GLU A 58 5.84 -0.90 -17.55
CA GLU A 58 6.65 0.02 -18.38
C GLU A 58 7.75 -0.72 -19.16
N GLN A 59 8.41 -1.72 -18.55
CA GLN A 59 9.42 -2.55 -19.23
C GLN A 59 8.80 -3.45 -20.30
N ALA A 60 7.63 -4.03 -20.02
CA ALA A 60 6.85 -4.79 -21.00
C ALA A 60 6.40 -3.89 -22.15
N TYR A 61 5.84 -2.71 -21.85
CA TYR A 61 5.41 -1.68 -22.80
C TYR A 61 6.55 -1.29 -23.75
N ARG A 62 7.73 -1.04 -23.18
CA ARG A 62 8.93 -0.69 -23.93
C ARG A 62 9.36 -1.81 -24.87
N SER A 63 9.22 -3.07 -24.46
CA SER A 63 9.62 -4.23 -25.25
C SER A 63 8.65 -4.54 -26.39
N ARG A 64 7.36 -4.23 -26.24
CA ARG A 64 6.33 -4.44 -27.29
C ARG A 64 6.26 -3.30 -28.31
N THR A 65 6.67 -2.10 -27.95
CA THR A 65 6.58 -0.92 -28.81
C THR A 65 7.84 -0.77 -29.67
N SER A 66 7.66 -0.57 -30.99
CA SER A 66 8.77 -0.44 -31.95
C SER A 66 9.73 0.72 -31.65
N SER A 67 9.26 1.78 -30.98
CA SER A 67 10.07 2.91 -30.55
C SER A 67 10.95 2.61 -29.32
N HIS A 68 10.73 1.51 -28.60
CA HIS A 68 11.48 1.11 -27.40
C HIS A 68 11.59 2.23 -26.34
N VAL A 69 10.52 3.01 -26.19
CA VAL A 69 10.39 4.09 -25.21
C VAL A 69 9.40 3.72 -24.11
N TYR A 70 9.63 4.28 -22.92
CA TYR A 70 8.65 4.31 -21.84
C TYR A 70 7.53 5.31 -22.18
N THR A 71 6.37 5.15 -21.56
CA THR A 71 5.27 6.12 -21.68
C THR A 71 5.09 6.85 -20.35
N THR A 72 4.41 7.99 -20.40
CA THR A 72 4.01 8.74 -19.20
C THR A 72 2.51 8.61 -18.94
N VAL A 73 1.80 7.91 -19.84
CA VAL A 73 0.36 7.77 -19.83
C VAL A 73 0.00 6.38 -19.30
N LEU A 74 -0.50 6.31 -18.06
CA LEU A 74 -0.82 5.03 -17.40
C LEU A 74 -1.87 4.19 -18.15
N THR A 75 -2.73 4.79 -18.96
CA THR A 75 -3.72 4.04 -19.75
C THR A 75 -3.08 3.20 -20.85
N ASP A 76 -1.91 3.59 -21.35
CA ASP A 76 -1.17 2.80 -22.35
C ASP A 76 -0.66 1.48 -21.77
N LEU A 77 -0.57 1.40 -20.44
CA LEU A 77 -0.11 0.25 -19.68
C LEU A 77 -1.24 -0.69 -19.25
N SER A 78 -2.52 -0.37 -19.56
CA SER A 78 -3.66 -1.14 -19.07
C SER A 78 -3.63 -2.61 -19.52
N GLY A 79 -3.08 -2.88 -20.71
CA GLY A 79 -2.91 -4.24 -21.22
C GLY A 79 -1.88 -5.06 -20.45
N ASP A 80 -0.93 -4.39 -19.78
CA ASP A 80 0.19 -5.01 -19.08
C ASP A 80 -0.08 -5.12 -17.56
N LEU A 81 -0.89 -4.24 -16.96
CA LEU A 81 -1.28 -4.31 -15.53
C LEU A 81 -2.57 -5.10 -15.25
N GLY A 82 -3.41 -5.35 -16.24
CA GLY A 82 -4.74 -5.96 -16.07
C GLY A 82 -5.78 -5.03 -15.42
N ALA A 83 -5.42 -4.32 -14.36
CA ALA A 83 -6.19 -3.23 -13.76
C ALA A 83 -5.24 -2.13 -13.26
N THR A 84 -5.62 -0.87 -13.38
CA THR A 84 -4.82 0.23 -12.85
C THR A 84 -4.84 0.18 -11.31
N PRO A 85 -3.70 -0.05 -10.65
CA PRO A 85 -3.65 -0.14 -9.21
C PRO A 85 -4.01 1.22 -8.59
N THR A 86 -4.72 1.16 -7.47
CA THR A 86 -5.03 2.35 -6.66
C THR A 86 -4.21 2.31 -5.39
N CYS A 87 -3.77 3.48 -4.93
CA CYS A 87 -3.04 3.56 -3.67
C CYS A 87 -4.03 3.32 -2.52
N PRO A 88 -3.71 2.44 -1.55
CA PRO A 88 -4.62 2.15 -0.44
C PRO A 88 -4.91 3.39 0.43
N SER A 89 -3.97 4.34 0.50
CA SER A 89 -4.16 5.61 1.22
C SER A 89 -4.86 6.70 0.38
N GLY A 90 -5.38 6.36 -0.80
CA GLY A 90 -6.14 7.27 -1.68
C GLY A 90 -5.32 8.12 -2.65
N GLY A 91 -4.00 7.90 -2.74
CA GLY A 91 -3.12 8.55 -3.71
C GLY A 91 -3.29 8.06 -5.16
N THR A 92 -2.74 8.83 -6.09
CA THR A 92 -2.68 8.52 -7.52
C THR A 92 -1.25 8.21 -7.94
N TYR A 93 -1.09 7.33 -8.93
CA TYR A 93 0.21 7.04 -9.54
C TYR A 93 0.45 7.90 -10.77
N SER A 94 1.70 8.31 -10.97
CA SER A 94 2.15 9.03 -12.16
C SER A 94 3.51 8.49 -12.59
N VAL A 95 3.76 8.51 -13.90
CA VAL A 95 5.03 8.07 -14.47
C VAL A 95 5.75 9.26 -15.06
N VAL A 96 7.04 9.40 -14.75
CA VAL A 96 7.93 10.43 -15.26
C VAL A 96 9.13 9.74 -15.90
N ILE A 97 9.55 10.22 -17.06
CA ILE A 97 10.78 9.76 -17.71
C ILE A 97 11.89 10.74 -17.31
N SER A 98 12.97 10.21 -16.74
CA SER A 98 14.11 11.01 -16.32
C SER A 98 14.75 11.72 -17.50
N THR A 99 14.93 13.02 -17.33
CA THR A 99 15.68 13.90 -18.23
C THR A 99 17.12 14.10 -17.76
N GLY A 100 17.50 13.44 -16.66
CA GLY A 100 18.79 13.66 -15.98
C GLY A 100 18.82 14.94 -15.16
N SER A 101 17.66 15.50 -14.85
CA SER A 101 17.55 16.69 -13.99
C SER A 101 17.85 16.33 -12.54
N GLY A 102 18.33 17.27 -11.73
CA GLY A 102 18.58 17.03 -10.30
C GLY A 102 17.32 16.67 -9.46
N SER A 103 16.13 16.82 -10.05
CA SER A 103 14.84 16.40 -9.46
C SER A 103 14.43 14.98 -9.84
N ASP A 104 15.11 14.37 -10.81
CA ASP A 104 14.89 12.99 -11.27
C ASP A 104 15.66 12.04 -10.35
N VAL A 105 15.18 11.90 -9.12
CA VAL A 105 15.81 11.06 -8.09
C VAL A 105 14.90 9.90 -7.69
N GLY A 106 15.52 8.77 -7.35
CA GLY A 106 14.85 7.63 -6.73
C GLY A 106 14.50 7.92 -5.26
N ASN A 107 13.83 6.96 -4.62
CA ASN A 107 13.44 7.08 -3.21
C ASN A 107 14.66 7.14 -2.27
N ASN A 108 15.77 6.54 -2.69
CA ASN A 108 17.06 6.61 -1.99
C ASN A 108 17.81 7.94 -2.20
N GLY A 109 17.24 8.89 -2.94
CA GLY A 109 17.84 10.18 -3.26
C GLY A 109 18.96 10.13 -4.31
N LEU A 110 19.23 8.96 -4.89
CA LEU A 110 20.20 8.83 -5.98
C LEU A 110 19.58 9.32 -7.30
N PRO A 111 20.36 9.99 -8.17
CA PRO A 111 19.91 10.40 -9.48
C PRO A 111 19.53 9.21 -10.37
N VAL A 112 18.46 9.36 -11.14
CA VAL A 112 18.00 8.39 -12.14
C VAL A 112 18.61 8.74 -13.50
N PRO A 113 19.30 7.81 -14.17
CA PRO A 113 19.89 8.05 -15.49
C PRO A 113 18.86 8.55 -16.52
N VAL A 114 19.32 9.33 -17.50
CA VAL A 114 18.49 9.83 -18.60
C VAL A 114 17.77 8.68 -19.32
N GLY A 115 16.48 8.87 -19.60
CA GLY A 115 15.63 7.83 -20.19
C GLY A 115 15.22 6.71 -19.21
N GLY A 116 15.66 6.76 -17.96
CA GLY A 116 15.11 5.92 -16.89
C GLY A 116 13.68 6.32 -16.55
N VAL A 117 12.91 5.40 -15.97
CA VAL A 117 11.52 5.64 -15.58
C VAL A 117 11.42 5.87 -14.07
N ILE A 118 10.50 6.72 -13.66
CA ILE A 118 10.23 7.07 -12.26
C ILE A 118 8.72 6.97 -12.06
N VAL A 119 8.29 6.07 -11.19
CA VAL A 119 6.90 5.96 -10.77
C VAL A 119 6.74 6.74 -9.47
N LYS A 120 5.80 7.68 -9.41
CA LYS A 120 5.53 8.50 -8.22
C LYS A 120 4.14 8.19 -7.69
N CYS A 121 4.00 8.14 -6.37
CA CYS A 121 2.70 8.18 -5.70
C CYS A 121 2.48 9.57 -5.08
N SER A 122 1.29 10.13 -5.25
CA SER A 122 0.93 11.43 -4.66
C SER A 122 0.58 11.37 -3.17
N ALA A 123 0.41 10.17 -2.60
CA ALA A 123 0.14 10.01 -1.17
C ALA A 123 1.37 10.39 -0.32
N ALA A 124 1.12 11.12 0.76
CA ALA A 124 2.18 11.56 1.68
C ALA A 124 2.90 10.34 2.30
N GLY A 125 4.23 10.34 2.26
CA GLY A 125 5.06 9.28 2.82
C GLY A 125 5.27 8.05 1.93
N HIS A 126 4.64 7.98 0.74
CA HIS A 126 4.80 6.86 -0.19
C HIS A 126 5.92 7.08 -1.22
N GLY A 127 6.21 8.34 -1.55
CA GLY A 127 7.40 8.72 -2.29
C GLY A 127 7.38 8.28 -3.76
N VAL A 128 8.55 7.84 -4.22
CA VAL A 128 8.80 7.47 -5.61
C VAL A 128 9.45 6.10 -5.69
N TYR A 129 9.47 5.51 -6.88
CA TYR A 129 10.17 4.28 -7.19
C TYR A 129 10.79 4.39 -8.58
N ALA A 130 12.11 4.23 -8.66
CA ALA A 130 12.85 4.21 -9.90
C ALA A 130 13.54 2.83 -10.07
N PRO A 131 13.11 1.99 -11.03
CA PRO A 131 13.75 0.70 -11.28
C PRO A 131 15.23 0.87 -11.64
N GLY A 132 16.08 0.02 -11.07
CA GLY A 132 17.54 0.07 -11.27
C GLY A 132 18.27 1.11 -10.40
N VAL A 133 17.54 1.97 -9.69
CA VAL A 133 18.09 2.88 -8.67
C VAL A 133 17.61 2.50 -7.29
N ASP A 134 16.30 2.27 -7.15
CA ASP A 134 15.69 1.80 -5.91
C ASP A 134 15.68 0.26 -5.86
N ASN A 135 15.98 -0.29 -4.68
CA ASN A 135 15.74 -1.71 -4.42
C ASN A 135 14.23 -1.99 -4.39
N ASN A 136 13.84 -3.24 -4.60
CA ASN A 136 12.52 -3.70 -4.19
C ASN A 136 12.41 -3.69 -2.65
#